data_AF-A0A821DBF8-F1
#
_entry.id   AF-A0A821DBF8-F1
#
_cell.length_a   1.000
_cell.length_b   1.000
_cell.length_c   1.000
_cell.angle_alpha   90.00
_cell.angle_beta   90.00
_cell.angle_gamma   90.00
#
_symmetry.space_group_name_H-M   'P 1'
#
loop_
_entity.id
_entity.type
_entity.pdbx_description
1 polymer ?
#
loop_
_entity_poly.entity_id
_entity_poly.type
_entity_poly.pdbx_seq_one_letter_code
_entity_poly.pdbx_strand_id
1 'polypeptide(L)'
;PAVALDDKDCLYVFGGYDLLAGHTLFRNDFLKLEDLSSEKWTILKNSCKIENKSLMISPRARTLLVACGNDVIPPDGGLFACGGYAKSSSGELIPVSEILCYNRSKKDWTYLSDIPNLKKLNIIAVDNNILVISDKIKSNNPDEEDQFIPISKYDLMNKKWLMINQKDISNVQVEETKTDS
;
A
#
# COMPACT_ATOMS: atom_id res chain seq x y z
N PRO A 1 -5.91 1.41 -11.13
CA PRO A 1 -5.68 0.12 -10.43
C PRO A 1 -4.32 0.19 -9.75
N ALA A 2 -4.11 -0.57 -8.67
CA ALA A 2 -2.81 -0.76 -8.04
C ALA A 2 -2.15 -2.03 -8.59
N VAL A 3 -0.83 -2.06 -8.71
CA VAL A 3 -0.10 -3.18 -9.32
C VAL A 3 1.14 -3.52 -8.49
N ALA A 4 1.43 -4.81 -8.31
CA ALA A 4 2.66 -5.30 -7.68
C ALA A 4 3.18 -6.53 -8.42
N LEU A 5 4.51 -6.65 -8.51
CA LEU A 5 5.20 -7.86 -8.96
C LEU A 5 5.82 -8.52 -7.73
N ASP A 6 5.69 -9.83 -7.59
CA ASP A 6 6.36 -10.58 -6.53
C ASP A 6 7.69 -11.19 -6.98
N ASP A 7 8.33 -11.92 -6.06
CA ASP A 7 9.58 -12.64 -6.24
C ASP A 7 9.50 -13.87 -7.16
N LYS A 8 8.29 -14.21 -7.63
CA LYS A 8 8.01 -15.35 -8.52
C LYS A 8 7.48 -14.89 -9.88
N ASP A 9 7.77 -13.64 -10.25
CA ASP A 9 7.29 -12.99 -11.47
C ASP A 9 5.77 -13.02 -11.65
N CYS A 10 5.01 -13.14 -10.54
CA CYS A 10 3.56 -13.06 -10.57
C CYS A 10 3.14 -11.59 -10.46
N LEU A 11 2.35 -11.12 -11.43
CA LEU A 11 1.80 -9.78 -11.45
C LEU A 11 0.43 -9.76 -10.79
N TYR A 12 0.26 -8.88 -9.81
CA TYR A 12 -0.99 -8.69 -9.09
C TYR A 12 -1.59 -7.34 -9.41
N VAL A 13 -2.91 -7.30 -9.59
CA VAL A 13 -3.65 -6.07 -9.83
C VAL A 13 -4.78 -5.97 -8.81
N PHE A 14 -4.90 -4.82 -8.15
CA PHE A 14 -5.89 -4.60 -7.10
C PHE A 14 -6.66 -3.29 -7.30
N GLY A 15 -7.98 -3.37 -7.16
CA GLY A 15 -8.89 -2.22 -7.12
C GLY A 15 -8.83 -1.33 -8.36
N GLY A 16 -9.07 -0.04 -8.17
CA GLY A 16 -9.13 0.96 -9.25
C GLY A 16 -10.53 1.52 -9.44
N TYR A 17 -10.77 2.12 -10.60
CA TYR A 17 -12.07 2.65 -10.95
C TYR A 17 -12.31 2.62 -12.44
N ASP A 18 -13.57 2.50 -12.82
CA ASP A 18 -14.03 2.70 -14.18
C ASP A 18 -14.76 4.03 -14.29
N LEU A 19 -14.64 4.65 -15.46
CA LEU A 19 -15.43 5.80 -15.86
C LEU A 19 -16.52 5.31 -16.80
N LEU A 20 -17.74 5.20 -16.30
CA LEU A 20 -18.91 4.74 -17.07
C LEU A 20 -19.94 5.88 -17.13
N ALA A 21 -20.16 6.41 -18.33
CA ALA A 21 -21.22 7.40 -18.61
C ALA A 21 -21.27 8.57 -17.61
N GLY A 22 -20.12 9.13 -17.22
CA GLY A 22 -20.03 10.24 -16.26
C GLY A 22 -20.02 9.83 -14.78
N HIS A 23 -20.11 8.53 -14.49
CA HIS A 23 -20.01 8.00 -13.13
C HIS A 23 -18.66 7.29 -12.92
N THR A 24 -18.05 7.55 -11.78
CA THR A 24 -16.88 6.80 -11.32
C THR A 24 -17.33 5.63 -10.44
N LEU A 25 -17.09 4.41 -10.92
CA LEU A 25 -17.33 3.16 -10.21
C LEU A 25 -16.01 2.65 -9.65
N PHE A 26 -15.88 2.65 -8.33
CA PHE A 26 -14.69 2.08 -7.70
C PHE A 26 -14.79 0.55 -7.74
N ARG A 27 -13.64 -0.09 -7.91
CA ARG A 27 -13.50 -1.55 -8.01
C ARG A 27 -12.75 -2.09 -6.80
N ASN A 28 -12.98 -3.35 -6.51
CA ASN A 28 -12.26 -4.15 -5.52
C ASN A 28 -11.73 -5.46 -6.12
N ASP A 29 -11.67 -5.55 -7.44
CA ASP A 29 -11.17 -6.72 -8.13
C ASP A 29 -9.71 -6.98 -7.74
N PHE A 30 -9.37 -8.25 -7.56
CA PHE A 30 -8.03 -8.71 -7.28
C PHE A 30 -7.65 -9.81 -8.27
N LEU A 31 -6.65 -9.52 -9.10
CA LEU A 31 -6.23 -10.34 -10.22
C LEU A 31 -4.78 -10.76 -10.03
N LYS A 32 -4.46 -11.95 -10.54
CA LYS A 32 -3.10 -12.49 -10.62
C LYS A 32 -2.82 -12.96 -12.04
N LEU A 33 -1.66 -12.62 -12.56
CA LEU A 33 -1.07 -13.18 -13.76
C LEU A 33 0.18 -13.95 -13.33
N GLU A 34 0.14 -15.28 -13.45
CA GLU A 34 1.18 -16.19 -12.92
C GLU A 34 2.39 -16.32 -13.84
N ASP A 35 2.17 -16.04 -15.12
CA ASP A 35 3.18 -16.11 -16.16
C ASP A 35 2.95 -14.92 -17.10
N LEU A 36 3.87 -13.96 -17.06
CA LEU A 36 3.84 -12.76 -17.89
C LEU A 36 3.84 -13.07 -19.38
N SER A 37 4.41 -14.21 -19.79
CA SER A 37 4.43 -14.65 -21.19
C SER A 37 3.11 -15.29 -21.64
N SER A 38 2.30 -15.76 -20.69
CA SER A 38 1.06 -16.48 -21.00
C SER A 38 -0.14 -15.58 -21.33
N GLU A 39 -0.08 -14.29 -20.96
CA GLU A 39 -1.20 -13.32 -20.99
C GLU A 39 -2.50 -13.83 -20.30
N LYS A 40 -2.45 -14.93 -19.54
CA LYS A 40 -3.61 -15.56 -18.91
C LYS A 40 -3.83 -15.03 -17.50
N TRP A 41 -4.85 -14.20 -17.35
CA TRP A 41 -5.25 -13.64 -16.07
C TRP A 41 -6.14 -14.62 -15.28
N THR A 42 -5.75 -14.88 -14.04
CA THR A 42 -6.58 -15.57 -13.06
C THR A 42 -7.24 -14.56 -12.13
N ILE A 43 -8.57 -14.59 -12.07
CA ILE A 43 -9.33 -13.78 -11.12
C ILE A 43 -9.30 -14.49 -9.77
N LEU A 44 -8.74 -13.86 -8.73
CA LEU A 44 -8.67 -14.42 -7.37
C LEU A 44 -9.97 -14.15 -6.56
N LYS A 45 -11.12 -14.14 -7.22
CA LYS A 45 -12.37 -13.44 -6.84
C LYS A 45 -12.90 -13.66 -5.39
N ASN A 46 -13.30 -12.53 -4.79
CA ASN A 46 -14.41 -12.23 -3.85
C ASN A 46 -14.81 -13.22 -2.73
N SER A 47 -14.27 -13.04 -1.52
CA SER A 47 -15.08 -12.80 -0.30
C SER A 47 -14.19 -12.72 0.94
N CYS A 48 -13.68 -11.53 1.28
CA CYS A 48 -13.17 -11.30 2.63
C CYS A 48 -14.33 -10.87 3.53
N LYS A 49 -15.02 -11.85 4.12
CA LYS A 49 -15.73 -11.60 5.37
C LYS A 49 -14.68 -11.59 6.47
N ILE A 50 -14.18 -10.41 6.83
CA ILE A 50 -13.51 -10.26 8.13
C ILE A 50 -14.62 -10.34 9.17
N GLU A 51 -14.64 -11.42 9.94
CA GLU A 51 -15.56 -11.50 11.07
C GLU A 51 -15.28 -10.35 12.05
N ASN A 52 -16.30 -9.56 12.37
CA ASN A 52 -16.33 -8.47 13.35
C ASN A 52 -15.57 -7.16 13.07
N LYS A 53 -15.10 -6.92 11.86
CA LYS A 53 -14.98 -5.55 11.29
C LYS A 53 -15.73 -5.55 9.97
N SER A 54 -16.65 -4.61 9.78
CA SER A 54 -17.39 -4.42 8.52
C SER A 54 -16.47 -4.68 7.32
N LEU A 55 -16.80 -5.71 6.53
CA LEU A 55 -16.26 -6.12 5.23
C LEU A 55 -14.85 -5.61 4.91
N MET A 56 -13.88 -6.51 4.72
CA MET A 56 -12.79 -6.04 3.90
C MET A 56 -13.28 -5.73 2.49
N ILE A 57 -12.80 -4.58 2.02
CA ILE A 57 -12.85 -4.04 0.66
C ILE A 57 -14.12 -3.26 0.30
N SER A 58 -14.32 -2.11 0.96
CA SER A 58 -14.92 -0.96 0.27
C SER A 58 -14.17 -0.74 -1.05
N PRO A 59 -14.87 -0.73 -2.19
CA PRO A 59 -14.24 -0.44 -3.48
C PRO A 59 -13.40 0.82 -3.38
N ARG A 60 -12.15 0.74 -3.82
CA ARG A 60 -11.16 1.79 -3.61
C ARG A 60 -10.29 2.05 -4.82
N ALA A 61 -9.94 3.31 -4.98
CA ALA A 61 -9.07 3.81 -6.03
C ALA A 61 -7.81 4.42 -5.42
N ARG A 62 -6.75 4.53 -6.24
CA ARG A 62 -5.47 5.12 -5.85
C ARG A 62 -4.85 4.45 -4.61
N THR A 63 -5.19 3.18 -4.40
CA THR A 63 -4.50 2.31 -3.45
C THR A 63 -3.12 1.98 -4.00
N LEU A 64 -2.20 1.69 -3.09
CA LEU A 64 -0.90 1.14 -3.44
C LEU A 64 -0.90 -0.34 -3.09
N LEU A 65 -0.35 -1.15 -3.99
CA LEU A 65 -0.15 -2.57 -3.78
C LEU A 65 1.35 -2.80 -3.76
N VAL A 66 1.83 -3.45 -2.71
CA VAL A 66 3.25 -3.72 -2.53
C VAL A 66 3.45 -5.19 -2.20
N ALA A 67 4.46 -5.81 -2.78
CA ALA A 67 4.88 -7.17 -2.45
C ALA A 67 6.08 -7.11 -1.50
N CYS A 68 6.06 -7.94 -0.47
CA CYS A 68 7.25 -8.25 0.32
C CYS A 68 7.64 -9.71 0.09
N GLY A 69 8.94 -10.00 0.22
CA GLY A 69 9.51 -11.33 0.07
C GLY A 69 9.04 -12.32 1.14
N ASN A 70 9.45 -13.58 0.99
CA ASN A 70 8.98 -14.71 1.82
C ASN A 70 9.45 -14.66 3.28
N ASP A 71 10.44 -13.82 3.61
CA ASP A 71 10.94 -13.67 4.99
C ASP A 71 10.06 -12.76 5.87
N VAL A 72 8.95 -12.26 5.32
CA VAL A 72 8.01 -11.36 5.99
C VAL A 72 6.81 -12.12 6.53
N ILE A 73 6.05 -11.53 7.45
CA ILE A 73 4.75 -12.08 7.86
C ILE A 73 3.67 -11.62 6.87
N PRO A 74 2.95 -12.55 6.20
CA PRO A 74 2.98 -14.00 6.39
C PRO A 74 4.16 -14.69 5.68
N PRO A 75 4.69 -15.81 6.23
CA PRO A 75 5.95 -16.47 5.80
C PRO A 75 5.99 -16.98 4.34
N ASP A 76 4.88 -16.86 3.62
CA ASP A 76 4.73 -17.19 2.21
C ASP A 76 4.77 -15.96 1.28
N GLY A 77 5.20 -14.81 1.83
CA GLY A 77 5.21 -13.52 1.16
C GLY A 77 3.86 -12.82 1.26
N GLY A 78 3.89 -11.59 1.77
CA GLY A 78 2.69 -10.75 1.88
C GLY A 78 2.52 -9.84 0.66
N LEU A 79 1.28 -9.71 0.18
CA LEU A 79 0.90 -8.54 -0.64
C LEU A 79 0.12 -7.58 0.24
N PHE A 80 0.52 -6.32 0.27
CA PHE A 80 -0.08 -5.32 1.11
C PHE A 80 -0.80 -4.28 0.27
N ALA A 81 -2.10 -4.13 0.51
CA ALA A 81 -2.90 -3.04 -0.05
C ALA A 81 -2.96 -1.93 0.99
N CYS A 82 -2.40 -0.77 0.63
CA CYS A 82 -2.17 0.32 1.55
C CYS A 82 -2.94 1.56 1.10
N GLY A 83 -3.86 2.00 1.97
CA GLY A 83 -4.65 3.20 1.81
C GLY A 83 -5.44 3.33 0.51
N GLY A 84 -5.46 4.55 -0.04
CA GLY A 84 -6.24 4.96 -1.21
C GLY A 84 -7.48 5.77 -0.82
N TYR A 85 -8.48 5.75 -1.68
CA TYR A 85 -9.75 6.45 -1.48
C TYR A 85 -10.92 5.49 -1.71
N ALA A 86 -11.90 5.55 -0.84
CA ALA A 86 -13.21 4.95 -1.02
C ALA A 86 -14.23 6.03 -1.40
N LYS A 87 -15.38 5.61 -1.92
CA LYS A 87 -16.50 6.51 -2.20
C LYS A 87 -17.54 6.37 -1.10
N SER A 88 -17.93 7.49 -0.49
CA SER A 88 -19.02 7.53 0.49
C SER A 88 -20.38 7.29 -0.18
N SER A 89 -21.42 7.09 0.62
CA SER A 89 -22.81 7.05 0.13
C SER A 89 -23.24 8.37 -0.53
N SER A 90 -22.67 9.51 -0.11
CA SER A 90 -22.87 10.83 -0.73
C SER A 90 -22.03 11.06 -1.99
N GLY A 91 -21.14 10.12 -2.34
CA GLY A 91 -20.27 10.22 -3.51
C GLY A 91 -18.94 10.93 -3.27
N GLU A 92 -18.68 11.39 -2.05
CA GLU A 92 -17.42 12.01 -1.65
C GLU A 92 -16.28 11.00 -1.60
N LEU A 93 -15.06 11.45 -1.90
CA LEU A 93 -13.87 10.63 -1.77
C LEU A 93 -13.35 10.70 -0.34
N ILE A 94 -13.44 9.57 0.36
CA ILE A 94 -12.95 9.44 1.73
C ILE A 94 -11.61 8.71 1.69
N PRO A 95 -10.54 9.27 2.28
CA PRO A 95 -9.26 8.60 2.32
C PRO A 95 -9.34 7.37 3.24
N VAL A 96 -8.70 6.27 2.83
CA VAL A 96 -8.67 5.02 3.60
C VAL A 96 -7.30 4.89 4.25
N SER A 97 -7.26 4.65 5.57
CA SER A 97 -6.02 4.48 6.34
C SER A 97 -5.53 3.05 6.38
N GLU A 98 -6.37 2.07 6.03
CA GLU A 98 -6.08 0.68 6.31
C GLU A 98 -4.89 0.14 5.50
N ILE A 99 -4.07 -0.66 6.18
CA ILE A 99 -3.13 -1.61 5.59
C ILE A 99 -3.76 -3.00 5.69
N LEU A 100 -3.91 -3.61 4.53
CA LEU A 100 -4.47 -4.95 4.38
C LEU A 100 -3.38 -5.86 3.85
N CYS A 101 -3.31 -7.09 4.34
CA CYS A 101 -2.34 -8.08 3.91
C CYS A 101 -3.05 -9.31 3.33
N TYR A 102 -2.78 -9.62 2.07
CA TYR A 102 -3.18 -10.85 1.44
C TYR A 102 -2.21 -11.97 1.80
N ASN A 103 -2.73 -13.02 2.41
CA ASN A 103 -2.02 -14.27 2.63
C ASN A 103 -2.26 -15.18 1.43
N ARG A 104 -1.21 -15.50 0.68
CA ARG A 104 -1.30 -16.24 -0.59
C ARG A 104 -1.78 -17.68 -0.37
N SER A 105 -1.31 -18.33 0.69
CA SER A 105 -1.64 -19.72 1.04
C SER A 105 -3.10 -19.87 1.46
N LYS A 106 -3.58 -18.96 2.30
CA LYS A 106 -4.98 -18.93 2.78
C LYS A 106 -5.93 -18.32 1.75
N LYS A 107 -5.38 -17.64 0.73
CA LYS A 107 -6.11 -16.88 -0.28
C LYS A 107 -7.08 -15.88 0.35
N ASP A 108 -6.66 -15.26 1.44
CA ASP A 108 -7.51 -14.37 2.22
C ASP A 108 -6.75 -13.12 2.65
N TRP A 109 -7.49 -12.04 2.84
CA TRP A 109 -6.94 -10.79 3.30
C TRP A 109 -7.16 -10.63 4.81
N THR A 110 -6.17 -10.06 5.49
CA THR A 110 -6.25 -9.70 6.90
C THR A 110 -5.96 -8.21 7.11
N TYR A 111 -6.70 -7.56 8.02
CA TYR A 111 -6.39 -6.19 8.43
C TYR A 111 -5.13 -6.19 9.31
N LEU A 112 -4.21 -5.26 9.07
CA LEU A 112 -2.99 -5.12 9.87
C LEU A 112 -3.01 -3.90 10.77
N SER A 113 -3.15 -2.71 10.20
CA SER A 113 -3.03 -1.46 10.94
C SER A 113 -3.63 -0.30 10.15
N ASP A 114 -3.81 0.83 10.82
CA ASP A 114 -4.15 2.11 10.22
C ASP A 114 -2.89 2.93 10.01
N ILE A 115 -2.79 3.59 8.85
CA ILE A 115 -1.72 4.52 8.52
C ILE A 115 -1.91 5.80 9.35
N PRO A 116 -0.92 6.19 10.17
CA PRO A 116 -0.99 7.42 10.92
C PRO A 116 -0.95 8.63 9.99
N ASN A 117 -1.70 9.69 10.32
CA ASN A 117 -1.64 10.99 9.65
C ASN A 117 -1.89 10.97 8.14
N LEU A 118 -2.89 10.18 7.71
CA LEU A 118 -3.31 10.05 6.31
C LEU A 118 -3.67 11.41 5.67
N LYS A 119 -2.75 12.03 4.93
CA LYS A 119 -2.99 13.34 4.26
C LYS A 119 -2.73 13.38 2.75
N LYS A 120 -1.93 12.46 2.21
CA LYS A 120 -1.73 12.12 0.78
C LYS A 120 -0.47 11.25 0.78
N LEU A 121 -0.55 10.04 0.23
CA LEU A 121 0.48 9.03 0.51
C LEU A 121 1.24 8.61 -0.75
N ASN A 122 2.55 8.58 -0.63
CA ASN A 122 3.42 7.68 -1.36
C ASN A 122 3.80 6.56 -0.39
N ILE A 123 3.64 5.30 -0.79
CA ILE A 123 3.92 4.15 0.06
C ILE A 123 4.85 3.23 -0.71
N ILE A 124 5.89 2.76 -0.03
CA ILE A 124 6.91 1.87 -0.59
C ILE A 124 7.08 0.72 0.41
N ALA A 125 7.16 -0.53 -0.07
CA ALA A 125 7.66 -1.62 0.76
C ALA A 125 9.18 -1.73 0.56
N VAL A 126 9.91 -1.83 1.67
CA VAL A 126 11.36 -2.08 1.68
C VAL A 126 11.63 -3.15 2.73
N ASP A 127 12.10 -4.30 2.27
CA ASP A 127 12.32 -5.49 3.09
C ASP A 127 11.09 -5.85 3.94
N ASN A 128 11.27 -5.88 5.26
CA ASN A 128 10.27 -6.22 6.25
C ASN A 128 9.48 -4.99 6.74
N ASN A 129 9.45 -3.91 5.95
CA ASN A 129 8.84 -2.66 6.35
C ASN A 129 7.96 -2.06 5.26
N ILE A 130 6.89 -1.40 5.67
CA ILE A 130 6.10 -0.51 4.82
C ILE A 130 6.46 0.92 5.21
N LEU A 131 7.07 1.65 4.29
CA LEU A 131 7.37 3.07 4.44
C LEU A 131 6.23 3.88 3.84
N VAL A 132 5.70 4.78 4.65
CA VAL A 132 4.71 5.77 4.24
C VAL A 132 5.37 7.13 4.25
N ILE A 133 5.42 7.73 3.07
CA ILE A 133 5.94 9.06 2.81
C ILE A 133 4.74 9.93 2.44
N SER A 134 4.43 10.89 3.30
CA SER A 134 3.32 11.80 3.06
C SER A 134 3.77 13.03 2.27
N ASP A 135 2.89 13.55 1.42
CA ASP A 135 3.11 14.77 0.64
C ASP A 135 3.06 16.03 1.52
N LYS A 136 3.94 17.00 1.27
CA LYS A 136 4.25 18.19 2.09
C LYS A 136 3.03 18.80 2.82
N ILE A 137 3.15 19.06 4.13
CA ILE A 137 2.14 19.87 4.84
C ILE A 137 2.43 21.31 4.48
N LYS A 138 1.56 21.91 3.67
CA LYS A 138 1.61 23.33 3.42
C LYS A 138 1.38 24.07 4.74
N SER A 139 2.30 24.96 5.13
CA SER A 139 2.03 25.79 6.31
C SER A 139 0.85 26.72 6.01
N ASN A 140 -0.01 26.93 7.01
CA ASN A 140 -1.04 27.96 6.94
C ASN A 140 -0.44 29.36 7.12
N ASN A 141 0.82 29.44 7.56
CA ASN A 141 1.56 30.68 7.71
C ASN A 141 2.50 30.87 6.50
N PRO A 142 2.35 31.93 5.69
CA PRO A 142 3.22 32.18 4.54
C PRO A 142 4.68 32.43 4.91
N ASP A 143 4.97 32.76 6.18
CA ASP A 143 6.32 33.01 6.70
C ASP A 143 6.97 31.75 7.30
N GLU A 144 6.23 30.64 7.41
CA GLU A 144 6.79 29.36 7.84
C GLU A 144 7.16 28.53 6.62
N GLU A 145 8.39 28.00 6.61
CA GLU A 145 8.75 26.97 5.66
C GLU A 145 7.81 25.77 5.83
N ASP A 146 7.25 25.32 4.71
CA ASP A 146 6.50 24.06 4.67
C ASP A 146 7.31 22.95 5.36
N GLN A 147 6.70 22.31 6.36
CA GLN A 147 7.36 21.24 7.08
C GLN A 147 7.38 19.98 6.21
N PHE A 148 8.59 19.43 6.00
CA PHE A 148 8.74 18.09 5.46
C PHE A 148 8.15 17.07 6.43
N ILE A 149 7.32 16.17 5.91
CA ILE A 149 6.54 15.28 6.77
C ILE A 149 7.39 14.09 7.19
N PRO A 150 7.29 13.64 8.46
CA PRO A 150 7.92 12.42 8.91
C PRO A 150 7.61 11.22 8.00
N ILE A 151 8.63 10.41 7.76
CA ILE A 151 8.45 9.09 7.17
C ILE A 151 7.96 8.17 8.28
N SER A 152 6.82 7.52 8.08
CA SER A 152 6.32 6.51 9.01
C SER A 152 6.71 5.14 8.49
N LYS A 153 7.30 4.31 9.35
CA LYS A 153 7.68 2.94 9.04
C LYS A 153 6.78 1.99 9.81
N TYR A 154 6.03 1.15 9.11
CA TYR A 154 5.39 0.00 9.73
C TYR A 154 6.35 -1.18 9.68
N ASP A 155 6.80 -1.61 10.85
CA ASP A 155 7.64 -2.79 11.03
C ASP A 155 6.74 -4.03 11.02
N LEU A 156 6.83 -4.86 9.98
CA LEU A 156 5.96 -6.02 9.79
C LEU A 156 6.21 -7.13 10.81
N MET A 157 7.45 -7.22 11.33
CA MET A 157 7.83 -8.23 12.32
C MET A 157 7.28 -7.87 13.70
N ASN A 158 7.45 -6.61 14.08
CA ASN A 158 7.03 -6.09 15.37
C ASN A 158 5.59 -5.54 15.38
N LYS A 159 4.95 -5.48 14.22
CA LYS A 159 3.58 -4.97 13.99
C LYS A 159 3.33 -3.58 14.58
N LYS A 160 4.33 -2.69 14.47
CA LYS A 160 4.30 -1.36 15.07
C LYS A 160 4.73 -0.28 14.10
N TRP A 161 4.15 0.90 14.27
CA TRP A 161 4.62 2.12 13.60
C TRP A 161 5.81 2.72 14.32
N LEU A 162 6.79 3.14 13.55
CA LEU A 162 7.96 3.91 13.98
C LEU A 162 7.97 5.20 13.17
N MET A 163 8.11 6.33 13.86
CA MET A 163 8.31 7.62 13.21
C MET A 163 9.79 7.80 12.93
N ILE A 164 10.15 8.01 11.68
CA ILE A 164 11.52 8.33 11.26
C ILE A 164 11.61 9.85 11.18
N ASN A 165 12.47 10.44 12.02
CA ASN A 165 12.72 11.88 11.99
C ASN A 165 13.73 12.19 10.89
N GLN A 166 13.55 13.33 10.22
CA GLN A 166 14.43 13.77 9.14
C GLN A 166 15.90 13.90 9.57
N LYS A 167 16.15 14.32 10.82
CA LYS A 167 17.50 14.43 11.40
C LYS A 167 18.26 13.10 11.39
N ASP A 168 17.53 11.98 11.42
CA ASP A 168 18.12 10.65 11.39
C ASP A 168 18.51 10.24 9.96
N ILE A 169 17.89 10.83 8.94
CA ILE A 169 18.15 10.56 7.51
C ILE A 169 19.35 11.37 7.01
N SER A 170 19.50 12.61 7.46
CA SER A 170 20.60 13.51 7.04
C SER A 170 22.00 13.04 7.47
N ASN A 171 22.09 12.04 8.34
CA ASN A 171 23.36 11.45 8.80
C ASN A 171 23.75 10.17 8.04
N VAL A 172 22.95 9.72 7.07
CA VAL A 172 23.30 8.57 6.22
C VAL A 172 24.35 9.03 5.22
N GLN A 173 25.63 8.78 5.51
CA GLN A 173 26.68 8.91 4.51
C GLN A 173 26.49 7.81 3.47
N VAL A 174 26.28 8.21 2.21
CA VAL A 174 26.32 7.28 1.08
C VAL A 174 27.79 6.89 0.91
N GLU A 175 28.16 5.69 1.33
CA GLU A 175 29.44 5.11 0.95
C GLU A 175 29.40 4.84 -0.55
N GLU A 176 30.04 5.71 -1.33
CA GLU A 176 30.34 5.42 -2.72
C GLU A 176 31.31 4.23 -2.74
N THR A 177 30.80 3.06 -3.11
CA THR A 177 31.63 1.91 -3.44
C THR A 177 32.46 2.27 -4.66
N LYS A 178 33.73 2.58 -4.44
CA LYS A 178 34.73 2.65 -5.50
C LYS A 178 34.78 1.28 -6.17
N THR A 179 34.29 1.20 -7.39
CA THR A 179 34.56 0.09 -8.27
C THR A 179 36.03 0.18 -8.67
N ASP A 180 36.86 -0.70 -8.11
CA ASP A 180 38.22 -0.88 -8.59
C ASP A 180 38.16 -1.42 -10.03
N SER A 181 38.68 -0.61 -10.95
CA SER A 181 38.85 -0.90 -12.37
C SER A 181 40.11 -1.71 -12.64
#